data_AF-A0A954DJM0-F1
#
_entry.id   AF-A0A954DJM0-F1
#
_cell.length_a   1.000
_cell.length_b   1.000
_cell.length_c   1.000
_cell.angle_alpha   90.00
_cell.angle_beta   90.00
_cell.angle_gamma   90.00
#
_symmetry.space_group_name_H-M   'P 1'
#
loop_
_entity.id
_entity.type
_entity.pdbx_description
1 polymer ?
#
loop_
_entity_poly.entity_id
_entity_poly.type
_entity_poly.pdbx_seq_one_letter_code
_entity_poly.pdbx_strand_id
1 'polypeptide(L)'
;QTGIRFLYVPGGAFEMGDPELSWASPVHRVRLSPFWLAETTVTNAQYGVFLEESGYEAPPLWRDRRFNAPEQPVVTVSWHDATAFCAWLGEICGHPVRLPSEAQWEYAARGTDGWRYPWGDDAPDPTRAVFGWDLEKDKPTPVGSVPAGRGPFGHLDLAGNVWEWCADVWRGDAYRERAERDVLDPVGDMTQSVAASTDS
;
A
#
# COMPACT_ATOMS: atom_id res chain seq x y z
N GLN A 1 -0.04 14.69 17.31
CA GLN A 1 0.71 14.50 16.04
C GLN A 1 0.89 13.00 15.83
N THR A 2 0.45 12.45 14.70
CA THR A 2 0.38 11.00 14.45
C THR A 2 1.74 10.31 14.33
N GLY A 3 2.82 11.04 14.03
CA GLY A 3 4.16 10.46 13.87
C GLY A 3 4.36 9.66 12.57
N ILE A 4 3.40 9.73 11.63
CA ILE A 4 3.52 9.09 10.31
C ILE A 4 4.63 9.78 9.52
N ARG A 5 5.59 8.99 9.03
CA ARG A 5 6.65 9.46 8.14
C ARG A 5 6.28 9.19 6.70
N PHE A 6 6.36 10.21 5.86
CA PHE A 6 6.21 10.10 4.42
C PHE A 6 7.56 10.20 3.74
N LEU A 7 7.78 9.37 2.72
CA LEU A 7 8.94 9.40 1.85
C LEU A 7 8.57 9.98 0.50
N TYR A 8 9.46 10.81 -0.04
CA TYR A 8 9.30 11.41 -1.36
C TYR A 8 9.60 10.38 -2.45
N VAL A 9 8.70 10.27 -3.41
CA VAL A 9 8.86 9.48 -4.63
C VAL A 9 8.97 10.47 -5.79
N PRO A 10 10.09 10.49 -6.53
CA PRO A 10 10.36 11.53 -7.53
C PRO A 10 9.44 11.51 -8.76
N GLY A 11 8.59 10.48 -8.91
CA GLY A 11 7.84 10.24 -10.13
C GLY A 11 8.75 9.82 -11.28
N GLY A 12 8.14 9.39 -12.38
CA GLY A 12 8.88 8.83 -13.50
C GLY A 12 7.99 7.98 -14.41
N ALA A 13 8.62 7.30 -15.36
CA ALA A 13 7.95 6.30 -16.17
C ALA A 13 8.38 4.90 -15.74
N PHE A 14 7.45 3.95 -15.72
CA PHE A 14 7.74 2.53 -15.47
C PHE A 14 6.77 1.65 -16.27
N GLU A 15 7.12 0.38 -16.37
CA GLU A 15 6.25 -0.66 -16.92
C GLU A 15 5.40 -1.24 -15.78
N MET A 16 4.10 -0.97 -15.81
CA MET A 16 3.13 -1.45 -14.82
C MET A 16 2.58 -2.81 -15.26
N GLY A 17 2.43 -3.73 -14.31
CA GLY A 17 1.89 -5.07 -14.51
C GLY A 17 2.91 -6.17 -14.64
N ASP A 18 2.41 -7.40 -14.78
CA ASP A 18 3.22 -8.62 -14.84
C ASP A 18 2.73 -9.51 -16.00
N PRO A 19 3.61 -9.90 -16.95
CA PRO A 19 3.21 -10.72 -18.09
C PRO A 19 2.83 -12.16 -17.69
N GLU A 20 3.24 -12.64 -16.51
CA GLU A 20 2.94 -13.97 -15.99
C GLU A 20 1.58 -14.02 -15.26
N LEU A 21 1.01 -12.87 -14.89
CA LEU A 21 -0.26 -12.76 -14.16
C LEU A 21 -1.37 -12.25 -15.07
N SER A 22 -2.36 -13.10 -15.34
CA SER A 22 -3.45 -12.78 -16.28
C SER A 22 -4.27 -11.54 -15.91
N TRP A 23 -4.36 -11.23 -14.61
CA TRP A 23 -5.08 -10.07 -14.07
C TRP A 23 -4.23 -8.79 -14.01
N ALA A 24 -2.90 -8.90 -14.15
CA ALA A 24 -1.96 -7.77 -14.20
C ALA A 24 -1.37 -7.58 -15.62
N SER A 25 -2.03 -8.15 -16.63
CA SER A 25 -1.58 -8.16 -18.03
C SER A 25 -2.60 -7.44 -18.93
N PRO A 26 -2.15 -6.73 -20.00
CA PRO A 26 -0.77 -6.61 -20.46
C PRO A 26 0.05 -5.59 -19.67
N VAL A 27 1.37 -5.81 -19.66
CA VAL A 27 2.35 -4.82 -19.22
C VAL A 27 2.21 -3.56 -20.09
N HIS A 28 2.18 -2.39 -19.46
CA HIS A 28 2.04 -1.12 -20.16
C HIS A 28 2.79 0.01 -19.45
N ARG A 29 3.16 1.01 -20.23
CA ARG A 29 3.90 2.16 -19.74
C ARG A 29 3.00 3.13 -19.00
N VAL A 30 3.35 3.45 -17.75
CA VAL A 30 2.70 4.48 -16.93
C VAL A 30 3.69 5.58 -16.60
N ARG A 31 3.21 6.83 -16.55
CA ARG A 31 3.98 7.98 -16.04
C ARG A 31 3.33 8.51 -14.77
N LEU A 32 4.13 8.81 -13.76
CA LEU A 32 3.67 9.39 -12.51
C LEU A 32 4.36 10.73 -12.25
N SER A 33 3.58 11.71 -11.82
CA SER A 33 4.09 12.91 -11.17
C SER A 33 4.70 12.55 -9.81
N PRO A 34 5.61 13.38 -9.25
CA PRO A 34 6.15 13.14 -7.93
C PRO A 34 5.06 13.14 -6.86
N PHE A 35 5.21 12.28 -5.85
CA PHE A 35 4.26 12.18 -4.73
C PHE A 35 4.98 11.79 -3.44
N TRP A 36 4.22 11.77 -2.35
CA TRP A 36 4.68 11.30 -1.05
C TRP A 36 3.86 10.07 -0.66
N LEU A 37 4.52 9.05 -0.12
CA LEU A 37 3.87 7.82 0.36
C LEU A 37 4.42 7.48 1.75
N ALA A 38 3.55 7.02 2.64
CA ALA A 38 3.94 6.65 4.01
C ALA A 38 5.03 5.57 3.99
N GLU A 39 6.06 5.69 4.84
CA GLU A 39 7.21 4.76 4.88
C GLU A 39 6.79 3.31 5.16
N THR A 40 5.74 3.14 5.95
CA THR A 40 5.13 1.86 6.33
C THR A 40 3.61 1.97 6.26
N THR A 41 2.92 0.83 6.36
CA THR A 41 1.49 0.78 6.67
C THR A 41 1.15 1.53 7.97
N VAL A 42 -0.09 2.05 8.06
CA VAL A 42 -0.58 2.77 9.24
C VAL A 42 -0.70 1.82 10.44
N THR A 43 -0.11 2.20 11.58
CA THR A 43 -0.13 1.37 12.80
C THR A 43 -1.39 1.57 13.63
N ASN A 44 -1.65 0.64 14.56
CA ASN A 44 -2.72 0.81 15.55
C ASN A 44 -2.51 2.07 16.40
N ALA A 45 -1.29 2.41 16.81
CA ALA A 45 -1.04 3.63 17.56
C ALA A 45 -1.45 4.88 16.77
N GLN A 46 -1.09 4.93 15.48
CA GLN A 46 -1.42 6.05 14.58
C GLN A 46 -2.93 6.15 14.32
N TYR A 47 -3.57 5.02 14.04
CA TYR A 47 -5.03 4.96 13.83
C TYR A 47 -5.81 5.24 15.12
N GLY A 48 -5.23 4.91 16.28
CA GLY A 48 -5.83 5.20 17.59
C GLY A 48 -6.00 6.69 17.85
N VAL A 49 -5.04 7.52 17.39
CA VAL A 49 -5.16 8.98 17.44
C VAL A 49 -6.35 9.46 16.60
N PHE A 50 -6.56 8.88 15.41
CA PHE A 50 -7.72 9.18 14.59
C PHE A 50 -9.02 8.86 15.32
N LEU A 51 -9.14 7.66 15.89
CA LEU A 51 -10.34 7.25 16.63
C LEU A 51 -10.62 8.18 17.82
N GLU A 52 -9.59 8.57 18.57
CA GLU A 52 -9.71 9.45 19.73
C GLU A 52 -10.11 10.88 19.35
N GLU A 53 -9.48 11.46 18.33
CA GLU A 53 -9.70 12.86 17.95
C GLU A 53 -10.97 13.07 17.11
N SER A 54 -11.37 12.10 16.30
CA SER A 54 -12.53 12.22 15.40
C SER A 54 -13.82 11.60 15.95
N GLY A 55 -13.71 10.69 16.92
CA GLY A 55 -14.84 9.89 17.41
C GLY A 55 -15.33 8.83 16.40
N TYR A 56 -14.53 8.49 15.39
CA TYR A 56 -14.86 7.49 14.37
C TYR A 56 -14.98 6.08 14.97
N GLU A 57 -15.73 5.20 14.31
CA GLU A 57 -15.95 3.83 14.79
C GLU A 57 -14.69 2.97 14.64
N ALA A 58 -14.36 2.20 15.69
CA ALA A 58 -13.22 1.31 15.66
C ALA A 58 -13.48 0.08 14.77
N PRO A 59 -12.47 -0.41 14.01
CA PRO A 59 -12.66 -1.57 13.14
C PRO A 59 -12.92 -2.86 13.94
N PRO A 60 -13.49 -3.92 13.32
CA PRO A 60 -13.95 -5.11 14.03
C PRO A 60 -12.93 -5.79 14.94
N LEU A 61 -11.65 -5.85 14.54
CA LEU A 61 -10.59 -6.50 15.32
C LEU A 61 -9.80 -5.56 16.23
N TRP A 62 -10.23 -4.30 16.40
CA TRP A 62 -9.52 -3.28 17.19
C TRP A 62 -9.18 -3.71 18.63
N ARG A 63 -10.03 -4.54 19.24
CA ARG A 63 -9.84 -5.03 20.62
C ARG A 63 -9.25 -6.44 20.71
N ASP A 64 -9.03 -7.11 19.57
CA ASP A 64 -8.44 -8.45 19.56
C ASP A 64 -6.94 -8.35 19.85
N ARG A 65 -6.49 -9.05 20.89
CA ARG A 65 -5.09 -9.02 21.38
C ARG A 65 -4.08 -9.53 20.37
N ARG A 66 -4.51 -10.23 19.31
CA ARG A 66 -3.65 -10.68 18.21
C ARG A 66 -3.28 -9.54 17.26
N PHE A 67 -4.14 -8.52 17.15
CA PHE A 67 -4.08 -7.51 16.10
C PHE A 67 -3.97 -6.06 16.61
N ASN A 68 -3.91 -5.85 17.92
CA ASN A 68 -4.04 -4.51 18.52
C ASN A 68 -2.75 -3.97 19.16
N ALA A 69 -1.58 -4.58 18.91
CA ALA A 69 -0.34 -4.05 19.43
C ALA A 69 -0.03 -2.68 18.75
N PRO A 70 0.53 -1.70 19.48
CA PRO A 70 0.71 -0.33 18.97
C PRO A 70 1.43 -0.23 17.62
N GLU A 71 2.46 -1.04 17.41
CA GLU A 71 3.30 -1.01 16.19
C GLU A 71 2.86 -2.00 15.11
N GLN A 72 1.81 -2.80 15.35
CA GLN A 72 1.21 -3.61 14.28
C GLN A 72 0.42 -2.70 13.33
N PRO A 73 0.34 -3.05 12.04
CA PRO A 73 -0.59 -2.39 11.14
C PRO A 73 -2.02 -2.52 11.66
N VAL A 74 -2.81 -1.46 11.49
CA VAL A 74 -4.25 -1.55 11.70
C VAL A 74 -4.85 -2.44 10.62
N VAL A 75 -5.73 -3.37 11.03
CA VAL A 75 -6.37 -4.35 10.14
C VAL A 75 -7.88 -4.30 10.25
N THR A 76 -8.57 -4.97 9.33
CA THR A 76 -10.05 -4.99 9.23
C THR A 76 -10.68 -3.62 9.06
N VAL A 77 -9.91 -2.66 8.55
CA VAL A 77 -10.43 -1.39 8.06
C VAL A 77 -11.06 -1.62 6.69
N SER A 78 -12.26 -1.09 6.49
CA SER A 78 -12.84 -1.01 5.16
C SER A 78 -12.13 0.06 4.34
N TRP A 79 -12.32 0.04 3.03
CA TRP A 79 -11.83 1.11 2.15
C TRP A 79 -12.38 2.49 2.56
N HIS A 80 -13.64 2.53 3.00
CA HIS A 80 -14.26 3.78 3.49
C HIS A 80 -13.59 4.29 4.75
N ASP A 81 -13.22 3.39 5.68
CA ASP A 81 -12.50 3.75 6.91
C ASP A 81 -11.11 4.29 6.57
N ALA A 82 -10.39 3.63 5.66
CA ALA A 82 -9.08 4.07 5.20
C ALA A 82 -9.14 5.45 4.52
N THR A 83 -10.18 5.70 3.71
CA THR A 83 -10.41 6.99 3.06
C THR A 83 -10.76 8.08 4.07
N ALA A 84 -11.60 7.77 5.07
CA ALA A 84 -11.95 8.70 6.15
C ALA A 84 -10.72 9.08 6.98
N PHE A 85 -9.86 8.09 7.30
CA PHE A 85 -8.58 8.31 7.95
C PHE A 85 -7.68 9.25 7.14
N CYS A 86 -7.54 9.03 5.83
CA CYS A 86 -6.77 9.91 4.97
C CYS A 86 -7.31 11.35 4.95
N ALA A 87 -8.63 11.52 4.84
CA ALA A 87 -9.26 12.84 4.86
C ALA A 87 -8.97 13.59 6.18
N TRP A 88 -9.20 12.92 7.32
CA TRP A 88 -8.86 13.47 8.63
C TRP A 88 -7.37 13.81 8.77
N LEU A 89 -6.49 12.91 8.34
CA LEU A 89 -5.04 13.13 8.39
C LEU A 89 -4.66 14.37 7.57
N GLY A 90 -5.30 14.56 6.42
CA GLY A 90 -5.08 15.73 5.57
C GLY A 90 -5.53 17.04 6.22
N GLU A 91 -6.65 17.03 6.93
CA GLU A 91 -7.13 18.19 7.72
C GLU A 91 -6.12 18.57 8.81
N ILE A 92 -5.63 17.60 9.59
CA ILE A 92 -4.73 17.90 10.71
C ILE A 92 -3.30 18.24 10.28
N CYS A 93 -2.84 17.76 9.12
CA CYS A 93 -1.49 18.05 8.63
C CYS A 93 -1.44 19.23 7.65
N GLY A 94 -2.59 19.75 7.21
CA GLY A 94 -2.66 20.90 6.29
C GLY A 94 -2.26 20.57 4.84
N HIS A 95 -2.17 19.30 4.49
CA HIS A 95 -1.84 18.82 3.16
C HIS A 95 -2.86 17.77 2.69
N PRO A 96 -3.25 17.72 1.41
CA PRO A 96 -4.13 16.66 0.92
C PRO A 96 -3.50 15.28 1.14
N VAL A 97 -4.23 14.41 1.83
CA VAL A 97 -3.85 13.00 2.03
C VAL A 97 -4.96 12.13 1.50
N ARG A 98 -4.59 11.08 0.77
CA ARG A 98 -5.48 10.09 0.14
C ARG A 98 -4.78 8.75 0.07
N LEU A 99 -5.55 7.69 -0.23
CA LEU A 99 -4.97 6.42 -0.63
C LEU A 99 -4.12 6.58 -1.91
N PRO A 100 -3.01 5.83 -2.05
CA PRO A 100 -2.25 5.81 -3.30
C PRO A 100 -3.12 5.21 -4.41
N SER A 101 -2.87 5.57 -5.66
CA SER A 101 -3.34 4.72 -6.75
C SER A 101 -2.55 3.40 -6.79
N GLU A 102 -3.09 2.35 -7.39
CA GLU A 102 -2.40 1.08 -7.63
C GLU A 102 -1.08 1.34 -8.38
N ALA A 103 -1.10 2.25 -9.36
CA ALA A 103 0.09 2.65 -10.08
C ALA A 103 1.13 3.35 -9.20
N GLN A 104 0.70 4.24 -8.29
CA GLN A 104 1.60 4.87 -7.32
C GLN A 104 2.21 3.84 -6.36
N TRP A 105 1.39 2.90 -5.89
CA TRP A 105 1.82 1.84 -4.99
C TRP A 105 2.82 0.90 -5.66
N GLU A 106 2.50 0.41 -6.87
CA GLU A 106 3.38 -0.48 -7.63
C GLU A 106 4.67 0.22 -8.03
N TYR A 107 4.61 1.49 -8.45
CA TYR A 107 5.82 2.26 -8.73
C TYR A 107 6.70 2.39 -7.48
N ALA A 108 6.11 2.63 -6.31
CA ALA A 108 6.86 2.72 -5.07
C ALA A 108 7.56 1.38 -4.71
N ALA A 109 6.91 0.26 -5.02
CA ALA A 109 7.48 -1.08 -4.84
C ALA A 109 8.58 -1.39 -5.85
N ARG A 110 8.37 -1.12 -7.14
CA ARG A 110 9.22 -1.64 -8.23
C ARG A 110 10.28 -0.66 -8.73
N GLY A 111 10.06 0.64 -8.53
CA GLY A 111 10.92 1.69 -9.04
C GLY A 111 10.91 1.80 -10.57
N THR A 112 11.86 2.54 -11.12
CA THR A 112 12.01 2.73 -12.58
C THR A 112 12.56 1.51 -13.30
N ASP A 113 13.29 0.66 -12.58
CA ASP A 113 13.96 -0.51 -13.15
C ASP A 113 13.03 -1.73 -13.24
N GLY A 114 11.78 -1.60 -12.76
CA GLY A 114 10.74 -2.61 -12.92
C GLY A 114 10.98 -3.89 -12.14
N TRP A 115 11.66 -3.81 -10.99
CA TRP A 115 12.01 -4.95 -10.15
C TRP A 115 10.81 -5.86 -9.88
N ARG A 116 11.07 -7.17 -9.81
CA ARG A 116 10.00 -8.16 -9.51
C ARG A 116 9.48 -8.01 -8.07
N TYR A 117 10.37 -7.75 -7.12
CA TYR A 117 10.04 -7.50 -5.72
C TYR A 117 10.63 -6.15 -5.27
N PRO A 118 10.19 -5.58 -4.12
CA PRO A 118 10.73 -4.33 -3.62
C PRO A 118 12.26 -4.29 -3.46
N TRP A 119 12.89 -5.44 -3.24
CA TRP A 119 14.34 -5.60 -3.07
C TRP A 119 15.07 -6.10 -4.33
N GLY A 120 14.42 -6.16 -5.49
CA GLY A 120 14.99 -6.68 -6.73
C GLY A 120 14.38 -8.01 -7.16
N ASP A 121 15.19 -8.88 -7.78
CA ASP A 121 14.71 -10.10 -8.43
C ASP A 121 14.97 -11.39 -7.64
N ASP A 122 15.60 -11.28 -6.46
CA ASP A 122 15.78 -12.41 -5.55
C ASP A 122 14.42 -12.91 -5.05
N ALA A 123 14.25 -14.24 -5.03
CA ALA A 123 13.03 -14.87 -4.53
C ALA A 123 12.70 -14.43 -3.08
N PRO A 124 11.40 -14.34 -2.72
CA PRO A 124 10.98 -13.92 -1.40
C PRO A 124 11.42 -14.95 -0.36
N ASP A 125 11.88 -14.45 0.79
CA ASP A 125 12.20 -15.25 1.96
C ASP A 125 11.92 -14.48 3.26
N PRO A 126 11.83 -15.15 4.43
CA PRO A 126 11.45 -14.50 5.68
C PRO A 126 12.39 -13.39 6.17
N THR A 127 13.57 -13.21 5.55
CA THR A 127 14.49 -12.11 5.84
C THR A 127 14.16 -10.85 5.05
N ARG A 128 13.29 -10.94 4.03
CA ARG A 128 12.89 -9.82 3.17
C ARG A 128 11.39 -9.52 3.18
N ALA A 129 10.54 -10.48 3.52
CA ALA A 129 9.10 -10.22 3.66
C ALA A 129 8.46 -11.06 4.75
N VAL A 130 7.31 -10.58 5.23
CA VAL A 130 6.43 -11.31 6.15
C VAL A 130 5.32 -11.94 5.33
N PHE A 131 5.51 -13.18 4.89
CA PHE A 131 4.56 -13.87 4.02
C PHE A 131 4.45 -15.36 4.38
N GLY A 132 3.49 -16.03 3.75
CA GLY A 132 3.16 -17.43 4.01
C GLY A 132 2.15 -17.61 5.13
N TRP A 133 1.24 -18.57 4.96
CA TRP A 133 0.30 -18.98 5.99
C TRP A 133 1.02 -19.82 7.04
N ASP A 134 1.68 -19.14 7.98
CA ASP A 134 2.22 -19.76 9.19
C ASP A 134 1.15 -19.72 10.28
N LEU A 135 0.63 -20.88 10.66
CA LEU A 135 -0.42 -21.01 11.69
C LEU A 135 0.01 -20.46 13.06
N GLU A 136 1.31 -20.30 13.32
CA GLU A 136 1.82 -19.64 14.53
C GLU A 136 1.93 -18.11 14.38
N LYS A 137 1.92 -17.59 13.15
CA LYS A 137 1.97 -16.16 12.80
C LYS A 137 0.67 -15.69 12.13
N ASP A 138 -0.47 -16.14 12.64
CA ASP A 138 -1.83 -15.70 12.21
C ASP A 138 -2.14 -14.25 12.63
N LYS A 139 -1.14 -13.36 12.54
CA LYS A 139 -1.20 -11.95 12.86
C LYS A 139 -0.11 -11.18 12.11
N PRO A 140 -0.35 -9.91 11.76
CA PRO A 140 0.68 -9.02 11.29
C PRO A 140 1.81 -8.86 12.31
N THR A 141 3.00 -8.55 11.82
CA THR A 141 4.14 -8.19 12.65
C THR A 141 4.24 -6.67 12.80
N PRO A 142 5.02 -6.16 13.77
CA PRO A 142 5.32 -4.74 13.83
C PRO A 142 5.83 -4.21 12.48
N VAL A 143 5.37 -3.02 12.09
CA VAL A 143 5.80 -2.40 10.84
C VAL A 143 7.32 -2.22 10.78
N GLY A 144 7.90 -2.41 9.61
CA GLY A 144 9.33 -2.30 9.36
C GLY A 144 10.19 -3.36 10.05
N SER A 145 9.59 -4.48 10.50
CA SER A 145 10.31 -5.56 11.17
C SER A 145 11.32 -6.27 10.27
N VAL A 146 11.17 -6.15 8.95
CA VAL A 146 12.01 -6.80 7.94
C VAL A 146 12.70 -5.75 7.04
N PRO A 147 13.72 -5.03 7.54
CA PRO A 147 14.30 -3.89 6.84
C PRO A 147 15.07 -4.25 5.56
N ALA A 148 15.42 -5.52 5.35
CA ALA A 148 16.03 -5.97 4.10
C ALA A 148 15.01 -6.10 2.96
N GLY A 149 13.72 -6.02 3.25
CA GLY A 149 12.63 -5.94 2.26
C GLY A 149 12.39 -4.54 1.68
N ARG A 150 13.30 -3.60 1.93
CA ARG A 150 13.10 -2.18 1.59
C ARG A 150 13.04 -1.97 0.08
N GLY A 151 12.04 -1.20 -0.33
CA GLY A 151 11.83 -0.74 -1.70
C GLY A 151 12.89 0.24 -2.20
N PRO A 152 12.91 0.52 -3.52
CA PRO A 152 13.91 1.41 -4.15
C PRO A 152 13.85 2.86 -3.64
N PHE A 153 12.69 3.31 -3.14
CA PHE A 153 12.52 4.65 -2.57
C PHE A 153 12.55 4.67 -1.03
N GLY A 154 12.87 3.53 -0.41
CA GLY A 154 13.05 3.41 1.02
C GLY A 154 11.83 2.93 1.81
N HIS A 155 10.69 2.71 1.17
CA HIS A 155 9.49 2.15 1.78
C HIS A 155 9.71 0.73 2.30
N LEU A 156 8.99 0.36 3.36
CA LEU A 156 9.03 -0.95 3.99
C LEU A 156 7.67 -1.62 3.88
N ASP A 157 7.67 -2.95 4.00
CA ASP A 157 6.46 -3.78 4.02
C ASP A 157 5.60 -3.73 2.74
N LEU A 158 6.10 -3.16 1.64
CA LEU A 158 5.42 -3.18 0.33
C LEU A 158 5.24 -4.61 -0.23
N ALA A 159 5.86 -5.62 0.38
CA ALA A 159 5.59 -7.03 0.13
C ALA A 159 5.33 -7.76 1.45
N GLY A 160 4.14 -8.35 1.57
CA GLY A 160 3.72 -9.10 2.75
C GLY A 160 3.14 -8.24 3.88
N ASN A 161 3.11 -8.81 5.09
CA ASN A 161 2.50 -8.28 6.32
C ASN A 161 0.96 -8.12 6.24
N VAL A 162 0.46 -7.17 5.45
CA VAL A 162 -0.97 -6.92 5.24
C VAL A 162 -1.25 -6.49 3.81
N TRP A 163 -2.48 -6.70 3.35
CA TRP A 163 -2.96 -6.09 2.11
C TRP A 163 -3.24 -4.60 2.30
N GLU A 164 -2.91 -3.78 1.31
CA GLU A 164 -3.01 -2.32 1.39
C GLU A 164 -4.07 -1.78 0.43
N TRP A 165 -5.02 -0.99 0.95
CA TRP A 165 -6.05 -0.38 0.12
C TRP A 165 -5.46 0.67 -0.83
N CYS A 166 -5.76 0.53 -2.12
CA CYS A 166 -5.51 1.58 -3.12
C CYS A 166 -6.80 2.36 -3.41
N ALA A 167 -6.64 3.56 -3.98
CA ALA A 167 -7.75 4.37 -4.46
C ALA A 167 -8.46 3.72 -5.66
N ASP A 168 -7.74 2.90 -6.43
CA ASP A 168 -8.24 2.23 -7.62
C ASP A 168 -9.31 1.20 -7.30
N VAL A 169 -10.14 0.98 -8.31
CA VAL A 169 -11.29 0.10 -8.31
C VAL A 169 -10.96 -1.10 -9.17
N TRP A 170 -11.30 -2.28 -8.66
CA TRP A 170 -10.95 -3.51 -9.37
C TRP A 170 -11.76 -3.59 -10.66
N ARG A 171 -11.06 -3.67 -11.78
CA ARG A 171 -11.67 -3.89 -13.09
C ARG A 171 -10.80 -4.86 -13.89
N GLY A 172 -11.37 -6.02 -14.22
CA GLY A 172 -10.66 -7.07 -14.96
C GLY A 172 -10.19 -6.66 -16.37
N ASP A 173 -10.63 -5.51 -16.89
CA ASP A 173 -10.22 -4.93 -18.18
C ASP A 173 -9.32 -3.69 -18.05
N ALA A 174 -9.05 -3.19 -16.84
CA ALA A 174 -8.33 -1.93 -16.63
C ALA A 174 -6.94 -1.91 -17.27
N TYR A 175 -6.17 -2.99 -17.15
CA TYR A 175 -4.84 -3.09 -17.77
C TYR A 175 -4.91 -3.03 -19.30
N ARG A 176 -5.97 -3.62 -19.89
CA ARG A 176 -6.14 -3.63 -21.35
C ARG A 176 -6.53 -2.25 -21.88
N GLU A 177 -7.41 -1.53 -21.17
CA GLU A 177 -7.77 -0.13 -21.49
C GLU A 177 -6.56 0.81 -21.35
N ARG A 178 -5.78 0.65 -20.28
CA ARG A 178 -4.58 1.49 -20.01
C ARG A 178 -3.47 1.24 -21.02
N ALA A 179 -3.30 0.01 -21.51
CA ALA A 179 -2.28 -0.32 -22.49
C ALA A 179 -2.46 0.35 -23.87
N GLU A 180 -3.64 0.91 -24.17
CA GLU A 180 -3.87 1.60 -25.43
C GLU A 180 -3.29 3.03 -25.45
N ARG A 181 -2.82 3.58 -24.32
CA ARG A 181 -2.33 4.97 -24.20
C ARG A 181 -1.21 5.11 -23.18
N ASP A 182 -0.30 6.05 -23.40
CA ASP A 182 0.58 6.53 -22.31
C ASP A 182 -0.28 7.28 -21.28
N VAL A 183 -0.46 6.70 -20.08
CA VAL A 183 -1.29 7.31 -19.03
C VAL A 183 -0.43 8.05 -18.01
N LEU A 184 -0.74 9.33 -17.80
CA LEU A 184 -0.16 10.15 -16.72
C LEU A 184 -1.08 10.08 -15.49
N ASP A 185 -0.49 9.75 -14.34
CA ASP A 185 -1.17 9.70 -13.03
C ASP A 185 -2.52 8.94 -13.06
N PRO A 186 -2.55 7.68 -13.53
CA PRO A 186 -3.79 6.94 -13.58
C PRO A 186 -4.36 6.72 -12.17
N VAL A 187 -5.67 6.96 -12.06
CA VAL A 187 -6.52 6.60 -10.93
C VAL A 187 -7.66 5.75 -11.47
N GLY A 188 -8.00 4.66 -10.78
CA GLY A 188 -9.17 3.83 -11.11
C GLY A 188 -10.49 4.61 -10.99
N ASP A 189 -11.49 4.21 -11.75
CA ASP A 189 -12.83 4.82 -11.72
C ASP A 189 -13.53 4.51 -10.38
N MET A 190 -14.05 5.51 -9.65
CA MET A 190 -14.32 5.51 -8.19
C MET A 190 -15.51 4.64 -7.69
N THR A 191 -15.82 3.49 -8.29
CA THR A 191 -17.04 2.72 -7.97
C THR A 191 -16.93 1.29 -7.37
N GLN A 192 -15.76 0.72 -6.99
CA GLN A 192 -15.56 -0.45 -6.05
C GLN A 192 -14.08 -0.95 -5.88
N SER A 193 -13.49 -0.93 -4.68
CA SER A 193 -12.01 -0.87 -4.41
C SER A 193 -11.13 -2.14 -4.54
N VAL A 194 -9.80 -1.94 -4.70
CA VAL A 194 -8.72 -2.97 -4.70
C VAL A 194 -7.89 -2.94 -3.41
N ALA A 195 -7.55 -4.11 -2.87
CA ALA A 195 -6.44 -4.26 -1.92
C ALA A 195 -5.22 -4.79 -2.69
N ALA A 196 -4.10 -4.08 -2.66
CA ALA A 196 -2.86 -4.44 -3.34
C ALA A 196 -1.88 -5.07 -2.34
N SER A 197 -1.22 -6.12 -2.77
CA SER A 197 0.02 -6.64 -2.21
C SER A 197 0.79 -7.25 -3.38
N THR A 198 2.12 -7.18 -3.38
CA THR A 198 2.90 -8.01 -4.29
C THR A 198 2.73 -9.44 -3.78
N ASP A 199 1.94 -10.24 -4.50
CA ASP A 199 1.52 -11.55 -4.04
C ASP A 199 2.72 -12.45 -3.67
N SER A 200 2.55 -13.07 -2.50
CA SER A 200 3.12 -14.28 -1.89
C SER A 200 4.28 -15.03 -2.56
#